data_AF-A0A0N4X702-F1
#
_entry.id   AF-A0A0N4X702-F1
#
_cell.length_a   1.000
_cell.length_b   1.000
_cell.length_c   1.000
_cell.angle_alpha   90.00
_cell.angle_beta   90.00
_cell.angle_gamma   90.00
#
_symmetry.space_group_name_H-M   'P 1'
#
loop_
_entity.id
_entity.type
_entity.pdbx_description
1 polymer ?
#
loop_
_entity_poly.entity_id
_entity_poly.type
_entity_poly.pdbx_seq_one_letter_code
_entity_poly.pdbx_strand_id
1 'polypeptide(L)'
;MDVERLMKDLTVDHLHQIQQNLQTEMEGKKEELREMVGRRYRDVLEASTEVRTVRELAEALAEAVAHARTTQSVVEPRPLSREQQVSVQRFIALHRLLAVIGEPDGDALSDAFALTLAEILHKQLATEPLSTAMHAVVSGLTGRVIRTRRQLLSDLEEEVGELSEPDWVANQLTALALLRGTDYEQLLDIYLTGRKAWLIEHFSEYFYRSNFITKLTTESGSLLNIVTEIKKTLVVIEQLFAQGELVRIIQAAACPSYRPALIDAIICDEAFSFGRMLIAEAEKVTRQLRDFKTSPILSQKINSKCTDWVNDVCGFAREPVMSICEFYEKADDIIEFLHAISGVLGSVS
;
A
#
# COMPACT_ATOMS: atom_id res chain seq x y z
N MET A 1 2.36 6.03 64.16
CA MET A 1 3.69 5.71 64.71
C MET A 1 3.63 6.05 66.19
N ASP A 2 3.95 5.11 67.07
CA ASP A 2 3.75 5.28 68.52
C ASP A 2 5.00 5.94 69.16
N VAL A 3 4.90 7.24 69.47
CA VAL A 3 6.04 8.10 69.83
C VAL A 3 6.71 7.63 71.13
N GLU A 4 5.92 7.11 72.06
CA GLU A 4 6.41 6.63 73.36
C GLU A 4 7.29 5.37 73.26
N ARG A 5 7.07 4.54 72.24
CA ARG A 5 7.91 3.36 71.96
C ARG A 5 9.24 3.76 71.33
N LEU A 6 9.22 4.71 70.39
CA LEU A 6 10.45 5.24 69.76
C LEU A 6 11.40 5.86 70.79
N MET A 7 10.88 6.57 71.79
CA MET A 7 11.71 7.20 72.83
C MET A 7 12.31 6.22 73.85
N LYS A 8 11.74 5.01 73.98
CA LYS A 8 12.25 3.96 74.89
C LYS A 8 13.33 3.08 74.25
N ASP A 9 13.19 2.79 72.96
CA ASP A 9 13.98 1.75 72.29
C ASP A 9 15.13 2.31 71.42
N LEU A 10 15.22 3.63 71.21
CA LEU A 10 16.21 4.27 70.33
C LEU A 10 17.00 5.36 71.06
N THR A 11 18.29 5.48 70.73
CA THR A 11 19.15 6.56 71.21
C THR A 11 18.76 7.90 70.57
N VAL A 12 19.14 9.00 71.21
CA VAL A 12 18.84 10.38 70.75
C VAL A 12 19.35 10.60 69.31
N ASP A 13 20.50 10.04 68.95
CA ASP A 13 21.07 10.16 67.60
C ASP A 13 20.21 9.46 66.54
N HIS A 14 19.66 8.28 66.86
CA HIS A 14 18.74 7.57 65.96
C HIS A 14 17.42 8.33 65.78
N LEU A 15 16.91 8.98 66.83
CA LEU A 15 15.73 9.83 66.74
C LEU A 15 16.00 11.07 65.87
N HIS A 16 17.19 11.66 65.97
CA HIS A 16 17.58 12.79 65.13
C HIS A 16 17.69 12.40 63.65
N GLN A 17 18.23 11.22 63.36
CA GLN A 17 18.32 10.69 62.00
C GLN A 17 16.94 10.35 61.42
N ILE A 18 16.03 9.78 62.22
CA ILE A 18 14.64 9.53 61.80
C ILE A 18 13.92 10.85 61.53
N GLN A 19 14.10 11.87 62.38
CA GLN A 19 13.53 13.20 62.17
C GLN A 19 14.04 13.83 60.87
N GLN A 20 15.34 13.77 60.61
CA GLN A 20 15.94 14.32 59.39
C GLN A 20 15.41 13.61 58.15
N ASN A 21 15.33 12.27 58.18
CA ASN A 21 14.79 11.48 57.08
C ASN A 21 13.31 11.80 56.82
N LEU A 22 12.50 11.89 57.88
CA LEU A 22 11.09 12.28 57.78
C LEU A 22 10.92 13.68 57.21
N GLN A 23 11.80 14.62 57.57
CA GLN A 23 11.76 15.98 57.04
C GLN A 23 12.13 16.01 55.55
N THR A 24 13.14 15.24 55.13
CA THR A 24 13.50 15.10 53.71
C THR A 24 12.38 14.44 52.91
N GLU A 25 11.78 13.35 53.42
CA GLU A 25 10.66 12.67 52.77
C GLU A 25 9.42 13.57 52.67
N MET A 26 9.16 14.38 53.71
CA MET A 26 8.07 15.34 53.73
C MET A 26 8.25 16.45 52.69
N GLU A 27 9.44 17.05 52.58
CA GLU A 27 9.70 18.06 51.56
C GLU A 27 9.70 17.45 50.15
N GLY A 28 10.17 16.21 49.98
CA GLY A 28 10.08 15.47 48.72
C GLY A 28 8.63 15.27 48.26
N LYS A 29 7.77 14.73 49.15
CA LYS A 29 6.34 14.54 48.85
C LYS A 29 5.61 15.85 48.58
N LYS A 30 6.01 16.93 49.23
CA LYS A 30 5.42 18.26 49.03
C LYS A 30 5.76 18.81 47.64
N GLU A 31 6.98 18.59 47.15
CA GLU A 31 7.37 18.99 45.80
C GLU A 31 6.71 18.08 44.74
N GLU A 32 6.63 16.77 44.97
CA GLU A 32 5.87 15.85 44.10
C GLU A 32 4.40 16.25 43.99
N LEU A 33 3.76 16.62 45.11
CA LEU A 33 2.37 17.08 45.12
C LEU A 33 2.23 18.39 44.32
N ARG A 34 3.19 19.31 44.45
CA ARG A 34 3.21 20.57 43.71
C ARG A 34 3.33 20.32 42.20
N GLU A 35 4.19 19.41 41.78
CA GLU A 35 4.31 19.02 40.37
C GLU A 35 3.04 18.36 39.86
N MET A 36 2.47 17.40 40.60
CA MET A 36 1.29 16.66 40.18
C MET A 36 0.08 17.59 40.00
N VAL A 37 -0.14 18.50 40.95
CA VAL A 37 -1.21 19.50 40.87
C VAL A 37 -0.92 20.49 39.73
N GLY A 38 0.33 20.92 39.56
CA GLY A 38 0.74 21.82 38.48
C GLY A 38 0.52 21.23 37.08
N ARG A 39 0.84 19.94 36.87
CA ARG A 39 0.55 19.22 35.63
C ARG A 39 -0.96 19.15 35.38
N ARG A 40 -1.73 18.71 36.38
CA ARG A 40 -3.19 18.58 36.25
C ARG A 40 -3.89 19.91 35.97
N TYR A 41 -3.40 21.02 36.53
CA TYR A 41 -3.92 22.36 36.19
C TYR A 41 -3.62 22.75 34.74
N ARG A 42 -2.44 22.41 34.21
CA ARG A 42 -2.11 22.65 32.80
C ARG A 42 -2.97 21.80 31.88
N ASP A 43 -3.15 20.51 32.19
CA ASP A 43 -3.97 19.61 31.40
C ASP A 43 -5.43 20.09 31.31
N VAL A 44 -5.99 20.59 32.43
CA VAL A 44 -7.35 21.15 32.45
C VAL A 44 -7.43 22.45 31.63
N LEU A 45 -6.40 23.29 31.66
CA LEU A 45 -6.35 24.50 30.84
C LEU A 45 -6.26 24.18 29.35
N GLU A 46 -5.41 23.23 28.98
CA GLU A 46 -5.24 22.78 27.59
C GLU A 46 -6.54 22.16 27.06
N ALA A 47 -7.14 21.24 27.81
CA ALA A 47 -8.45 20.68 27.46
C ALA A 47 -9.53 21.77 27.33
N SER A 48 -9.51 22.79 28.20
CA SER A 48 -10.44 23.92 28.07
C SER A 48 -10.20 24.75 26.81
N THR A 49 -8.95 24.91 26.38
CA THR A 49 -8.64 25.60 25.11
C THR A 49 -9.10 24.79 23.91
N GLU A 50 -8.91 23.47 23.92
CA GLU A 50 -9.42 22.57 22.87
C GLU A 50 -10.94 22.58 22.79
N VAL A 51 -11.65 22.59 23.91
CA VAL A 51 -13.13 22.72 23.89
C VAL A 51 -13.56 24.05 23.26
N ARG A 52 -12.81 25.13 23.50
CA ARG A 52 -13.11 26.43 22.87
C ARG A 52 -12.89 26.38 21.36
N THR A 53 -11.79 25.78 20.88
CA THR A 53 -11.54 25.66 19.43
C THR A 53 -12.59 24.78 18.75
N VAL A 54 -13.00 23.68 19.38
CA VAL A 54 -14.08 22.82 18.89
C VAL A 54 -15.39 23.60 18.77
N ARG A 55 -15.71 24.46 19.75
CA ARG A 55 -16.89 25.32 19.69
C ARG A 55 -16.82 26.32 18.54
N GLU A 56 -15.69 26.99 18.35
CA GLU A 56 -15.49 27.95 17.26
C GLU A 56 -15.64 27.28 15.88
N LEU A 57 -15.09 26.07 15.71
CA LEU A 57 -15.26 25.27 14.50
C LEU A 57 -16.73 24.87 14.27
N ALA A 58 -17.45 24.50 15.33
CA ALA A 58 -18.86 24.16 15.24
C ALA A 58 -19.74 25.37 14.87
N GLU A 59 -19.45 26.56 15.41
CA GLU A 59 -20.12 27.81 15.05
C GLU A 59 -19.84 28.17 13.58
N ALA A 60 -18.58 28.07 13.13
CA ALA A 60 -18.21 28.30 11.72
C ALA A 60 -18.91 27.32 10.76
N LEU A 61 -19.01 26.03 11.14
CA LEU A 61 -19.75 25.03 10.36
C LEU A 61 -21.24 25.36 10.29
N ALA A 62 -21.84 25.75 11.42
CA ALA A 62 -23.25 26.13 11.47
C ALA A 62 -23.54 27.35 10.58
N GLU A 63 -22.64 28.33 10.58
CA GLU A 63 -22.73 29.51 9.71
C GLU A 63 -22.59 29.14 8.22
N ALA A 64 -21.63 28.29 7.88
CA ALA A 64 -21.45 27.78 6.52
C ALA A 64 -22.69 27.01 6.02
N VAL A 65 -23.30 26.18 6.87
CA VAL A 65 -24.54 25.46 6.56
C VAL A 65 -25.71 26.43 6.41
N ALA A 66 -25.84 27.43 7.29
CA ALA A 66 -26.88 28.44 7.20
C ALA A 66 -26.76 29.27 5.91
N HIS A 67 -25.52 29.63 5.53
CA HIS A 67 -25.23 30.28 4.26
C HIS A 67 -25.64 29.39 3.08
N ALA A 68 -25.20 28.13 3.04
CA ALA A 68 -25.57 27.18 1.99
C ALA A 68 -27.09 27.01 1.85
N ARG A 69 -27.83 26.97 2.96
CA ARG A 69 -29.29 26.86 2.98
C ARG A 69 -29.99 28.13 2.47
N THR A 70 -29.41 29.29 2.73
CA THR A 70 -29.93 30.58 2.24
C THR A 70 -29.69 30.73 0.74
N THR A 71 -28.55 30.27 0.22
CA THR A 71 -28.26 30.23 -1.23
C THR A 71 -29.20 29.28 -1.99
N GLN A 72 -29.66 28.19 -1.36
CA GLN A 72 -30.64 27.27 -1.94
C GLN A 72 -32.06 27.85 -2.04
N SER A 73 -32.40 28.87 -1.25
CA SER A 73 -33.77 29.41 -1.17
C SER A 73 -34.20 30.28 -2.36
N VAL A 74 -33.29 30.67 -3.25
CA VAL A 74 -33.58 31.60 -4.36
C VAL A 74 -33.75 30.89 -5.71
N VAL A 75 -33.48 29.59 -5.78
CA VAL A 75 -33.65 28.81 -7.01
C VAL A 75 -34.76 27.78 -6.75
N GLU A 76 -35.97 28.04 -7.26
CA GLU A 76 -36.93 26.94 -7.45
C GLU A 76 -36.21 25.84 -8.24
N PRO A 77 -35.99 24.64 -7.68
CA PRO A 77 -35.31 23.59 -8.39
C PRO A 77 -36.27 23.14 -9.49
N ARG A 78 -36.03 23.63 -10.70
CA ARG A 78 -36.62 23.02 -11.90
C ARG A 78 -36.25 21.53 -11.80
N PRO A 79 -37.23 20.61 -11.73
CA PRO A 79 -36.92 19.20 -11.56
C PRO A 79 -36.02 18.79 -12.71
N LEU A 80 -34.78 18.40 -12.39
CA LEU A 80 -33.83 17.89 -13.36
C LEU A 80 -34.50 16.73 -14.11
N SER A 81 -34.32 16.67 -15.43
CA SER A 81 -34.79 15.50 -16.16
C SER A 81 -34.10 14.25 -15.61
N ARG A 82 -34.75 13.09 -15.72
CA ARG A 82 -34.16 11.81 -15.28
C ARG A 82 -32.79 11.59 -15.91
N GLU A 83 -32.59 11.99 -17.15
CA GLU A 83 -31.30 11.92 -17.86
C GLU A 83 -30.24 12.82 -17.22
N GLN A 84 -30.58 14.07 -16.91
CA GLN A 84 -29.67 15.00 -16.24
C GLN A 84 -29.28 14.52 -14.84
N GLN A 85 -30.21 13.90 -14.11
CA GLN A 85 -29.90 13.31 -12.80
C GLN A 85 -28.88 12.18 -12.91
N VAL A 86 -29.00 11.31 -13.92
CA VAL A 86 -28.04 10.21 -14.12
C VAL A 86 -26.68 10.75 -14.54
N SER A 87 -26.60 11.77 -15.40
CA SER A 87 -25.32 12.41 -15.75
C SER A 87 -24.66 13.06 -14.53
N VAL A 88 -25.42 13.74 -13.65
CA VAL A 88 -24.89 14.29 -12.40
C VAL A 88 -24.38 13.18 -11.47
N GLN A 89 -25.12 12.09 -11.33
CA GLN A 89 -24.70 10.92 -10.54
C GLN A 89 -23.38 10.31 -11.06
N ARG A 90 -23.24 10.12 -12.37
CA ARG A 90 -21.99 9.65 -12.99
C ARG A 90 -20.84 10.61 -12.74
N PHE A 91 -21.08 11.91 -12.80
CA PHE A 91 -20.06 12.92 -12.57
C PHE A 91 -19.54 12.92 -11.13
N ILE A 92 -20.44 12.80 -10.16
CA ILE A 92 -20.05 12.68 -8.74
C ILE A 92 -19.28 11.38 -8.51
N ALA A 93 -19.76 10.27 -9.05
CA ALA A 93 -19.07 8.98 -8.95
C ALA A 93 -17.67 9.01 -9.57
N LEU A 94 -17.51 9.61 -10.76
CA LEU A 94 -16.22 9.82 -11.42
C LEU A 94 -15.25 10.59 -10.53
N HIS A 95 -15.71 11.68 -9.93
CA HIS A 95 -14.88 12.49 -9.03
C HIS A 95 -14.44 11.72 -7.78
N ARG A 96 -15.33 10.92 -7.21
CA ARG A 96 -15.03 10.10 -6.03
C ARG A 96 -14.02 9.00 -6.36
N LEU A 97 -14.22 8.27 -7.45
CA LEU A 97 -13.30 7.21 -7.88
C LEU A 97 -11.89 7.75 -8.16
N LEU A 98 -11.78 8.89 -8.86
CA LEU A 98 -10.49 9.52 -9.12
C LEU A 98 -9.77 10.06 -7.88
N ALA A 99 -10.47 10.25 -6.76
CA ALA A 99 -9.88 10.72 -5.52
C ALA A 99 -9.29 9.57 -4.69
N VAL A 100 -9.83 8.36 -4.85
CA VAL A 100 -9.47 7.19 -4.05
C VAL A 100 -8.26 6.43 -4.63
N ILE A 101 -7.97 6.59 -5.92
CA ILE A 101 -6.81 5.95 -6.57
C ILE A 101 -5.51 6.47 -5.94
N GLY A 102 -4.67 5.55 -5.45
CA GLY A 102 -3.41 5.86 -4.77
C GLY A 102 -3.56 6.26 -3.31
N GLU A 103 -4.72 6.03 -2.70
CA GLU A 103 -4.86 6.11 -1.24
C GLU A 103 -4.11 4.94 -0.57
N PRO A 104 -3.49 5.15 0.61
CA PRO A 104 -2.63 4.15 1.26
C PRO A 104 -3.37 2.86 1.68
N ASP A 105 -4.70 2.93 1.78
CA ASP A 105 -5.55 1.79 2.13
C ASP A 105 -5.98 0.96 0.89
N GLY A 106 -5.67 1.43 -0.32
CA GLY A 106 -5.98 0.76 -1.59
C GLY A 106 -4.91 -0.26 -1.97
N ASP A 107 -5.33 -1.40 -2.53
CA ASP A 107 -4.42 -2.33 -3.22
C ASP A 107 -4.40 -2.06 -4.74
N ALA A 108 -3.38 -2.59 -5.41
CA ALA A 108 -3.15 -2.36 -6.84
C ALA A 108 -4.36 -2.74 -7.71
N LEU A 109 -5.02 -3.85 -7.39
CA LEU A 109 -6.21 -4.29 -8.11
C LEU A 109 -7.41 -3.36 -7.87
N SER A 110 -7.60 -2.86 -6.65
CA SER A 110 -8.64 -1.88 -6.33
C SER A 110 -8.45 -0.58 -7.09
N ASP A 111 -7.22 -0.09 -7.17
CA ASP A 111 -6.88 1.13 -7.90
C ASP A 111 -7.08 0.98 -9.41
N ALA A 112 -6.62 -0.14 -9.98
CA ALA A 112 -6.86 -0.47 -11.38
C ALA A 112 -8.36 -0.62 -11.70
N PHE A 113 -9.12 -1.22 -10.78
CA PHE A 113 -10.57 -1.36 -10.92
C PHE A 113 -11.27 0.00 -10.84
N ALA A 114 -10.92 0.84 -9.86
CA ALA A 114 -11.46 2.18 -9.68
C ALA A 114 -11.17 3.06 -10.90
N LEU A 115 -9.95 2.98 -11.44
CA LEU A 115 -9.55 3.71 -12.64
C LEU A 115 -10.34 3.25 -13.87
N THR A 116 -10.48 1.94 -14.08
CA THR A 116 -11.21 1.40 -15.24
C THR A 116 -12.69 1.80 -15.16
N LEU A 117 -13.27 1.79 -13.96
CA LEU A 117 -14.62 2.27 -13.71
C LEU A 117 -14.74 3.78 -14.01
N ALA A 118 -13.78 4.57 -13.54
CA ALA A 118 -13.71 6.01 -13.84
C ALA A 118 -13.59 6.30 -15.34
N GLU A 119 -12.80 5.52 -16.09
CA GLU A 119 -12.68 5.66 -17.55
C GLU A 119 -14.00 5.37 -18.27
N ILE A 120 -14.73 4.33 -17.84
CA ILE A 120 -16.05 4.00 -18.40
C ILE A 120 -17.03 5.17 -18.17
N LEU A 121 -17.07 5.71 -16.95
CA LEU A 121 -17.93 6.84 -16.60
C LEU A 121 -17.56 8.11 -17.36
N HIS A 122 -16.26 8.41 -17.46
CA HIS A 122 -15.75 9.55 -18.22
C HIS A 122 -16.13 9.46 -19.70
N LYS A 123 -15.95 8.28 -20.32
CA LYS A 123 -16.33 8.04 -21.72
C LYS A 123 -17.83 8.24 -21.95
N GLN A 124 -18.68 7.78 -21.03
CA GLN A 124 -20.12 7.99 -21.12
C GLN A 124 -20.45 9.49 -21.02
N LEU A 125 -19.93 10.18 -20.01
CA LEU A 125 -20.14 11.62 -19.83
C LEU A 125 -19.64 12.45 -21.02
N ALA A 126 -18.50 12.09 -21.61
CA ALA A 126 -17.95 12.78 -22.77
C ALA A 126 -18.79 12.63 -24.05
N THR A 127 -19.66 11.62 -24.13
CA THR A 127 -20.52 11.35 -25.29
C THR A 127 -21.97 11.79 -25.09
N GLU A 128 -22.36 12.12 -23.85
CA GLU A 128 -23.71 12.56 -23.52
C GLU A 128 -23.96 14.04 -23.87
N PRO A 129 -25.21 14.42 -24.22
CA PRO A 129 -25.59 15.81 -24.42
C PRO A 129 -25.68 16.54 -23.06
N LEU A 130 -24.55 17.02 -22.57
CA LEU A 130 -24.42 17.74 -21.30
C LEU A 130 -24.65 19.25 -21.44
N SER A 131 -24.87 19.94 -20.32
CA SER A 131 -24.82 21.41 -20.28
C SER A 131 -23.40 21.90 -20.60
N THR A 132 -23.28 23.10 -21.17
CA THR A 132 -21.98 23.68 -21.57
C THR A 132 -20.96 23.72 -20.43
N ALA A 133 -21.41 24.07 -19.21
CA ALA A 133 -20.57 24.10 -18.03
C ALA A 133 -20.07 22.71 -17.63
N MET A 134 -20.96 21.71 -17.61
CA MET A 134 -20.59 20.34 -17.23
C MET A 134 -19.69 19.69 -18.30
N HIS A 135 -19.95 19.94 -19.58
CA HIS A 135 -19.10 19.49 -20.68
C HIS A 135 -17.68 20.07 -20.57
N ALA A 136 -17.53 21.35 -20.22
CA ALA A 136 -16.21 21.96 -20.01
C ALA A 136 -15.43 21.28 -18.88
N VAL A 137 -16.09 20.94 -17.76
CA VAL A 137 -15.45 20.24 -16.64
C VAL A 137 -15.08 18.81 -17.02
N VAL A 138 -15.98 18.05 -17.64
CA VAL A 138 -15.71 16.67 -18.10
C VAL A 138 -14.56 16.63 -19.10
N SER A 139 -14.51 17.60 -20.02
CA SER A 139 -13.39 17.77 -20.95
C SER A 139 -12.08 18.03 -20.21
N GLY A 140 -12.08 18.92 -19.21
CA GLY A 140 -10.93 19.19 -18.35
C GLY A 140 -10.44 17.96 -17.55
N LEU A 141 -11.35 17.06 -17.16
CA LEU A 141 -11.01 15.81 -16.46
C LEU A 141 -10.27 14.81 -17.34
N THR A 142 -10.40 14.88 -18.66
CA THR A 142 -9.73 13.96 -19.60
C THR A 142 -8.22 13.91 -19.36
N GLY A 143 -7.58 15.06 -19.18
CA GLY A 143 -6.15 15.14 -18.90
C GLY A 143 -5.76 14.61 -17.51
N ARG A 144 -6.69 14.61 -16.54
CA ARG A 144 -6.48 13.96 -15.23
C ARG A 144 -6.55 12.44 -15.39
N VAL A 145 -7.61 11.92 -16.00
CA VAL A 145 -7.79 10.46 -16.22
C VAL A 145 -6.59 9.85 -16.95
N ILE A 146 -6.13 10.49 -18.02
CA ILE A 146 -4.96 10.01 -18.79
C ILE A 146 -3.68 10.02 -17.95
N ARG A 147 -3.46 11.06 -17.14
CA ARG A 147 -2.28 11.15 -16.27
C ARG A 147 -2.34 10.10 -15.16
N THR A 148 -3.47 9.95 -14.49
CA THR A 148 -3.67 8.92 -13.46
C THR A 148 -3.43 7.52 -14.03
N ARG A 149 -3.92 7.23 -15.24
CA ARG A 149 -3.64 5.96 -15.92
C ARG A 149 -2.16 5.71 -16.17
N ARG A 150 -1.44 6.73 -16.69
CA ARG A 150 0.00 6.60 -16.97
C ARG A 150 0.80 6.42 -15.69
N GLN A 151 0.47 7.18 -14.66
CA GLN A 151 1.14 7.09 -13.36
C GLN A 151 0.94 5.70 -12.76
N LEU A 152 -0.33 5.28 -12.61
CA LEU A 152 -0.64 3.97 -12.04
C LEU A 152 0.02 2.83 -12.83
N LEU A 153 0.02 2.87 -14.16
CA LEU A 153 0.73 1.84 -14.95
C LEU A 153 2.23 1.85 -14.72
N SER A 154 2.85 3.03 -14.60
CA SER A 154 4.28 3.16 -14.31
C SER A 154 4.61 2.58 -12.94
N ASP A 155 3.85 2.97 -11.92
CA ASP A 155 4.03 2.51 -10.54
C ASP A 155 3.87 0.99 -10.48
N LEU A 156 2.83 0.46 -11.15
CA LEU A 156 2.59 -0.97 -11.17
C LEU A 156 3.74 -1.77 -11.81
N GLU A 157 4.31 -1.26 -12.90
CA GLU A 157 5.43 -1.90 -13.63
C GLU A 157 6.77 -1.79 -12.89
N GLU A 158 6.98 -0.74 -12.10
CA GLU A 158 8.16 -0.54 -11.27
C GLU A 158 8.12 -1.46 -10.03
N GLU A 159 6.99 -1.44 -9.31
CA GLU A 159 6.82 -2.16 -8.04
C GLU A 159 6.75 -3.69 -8.21
N VAL A 160 6.28 -4.19 -9.37
CA VAL A 160 6.11 -5.64 -9.59
C VAL A 160 7.42 -6.43 -9.41
N GLY A 161 8.56 -5.79 -9.64
CA GLY A 161 9.89 -6.36 -9.43
C GLY A 161 10.32 -6.45 -7.96
N GLU A 162 9.73 -5.66 -7.08
CA GLU A 162 10.05 -5.67 -5.65
C GLU A 162 9.30 -6.81 -4.93
N LEU A 163 8.16 -7.21 -5.49
CA LEU A 163 7.26 -8.19 -4.89
C LEU A 163 7.79 -9.62 -5.00
N SER A 164 7.84 -10.29 -3.85
CA SER A 164 8.26 -11.69 -3.74
C SER A 164 7.19 -12.61 -3.13
N GLU A 165 6.08 -12.04 -2.65
CA GLU A 165 4.95 -12.78 -2.11
C GLU A 165 3.92 -13.09 -3.21
N PRO A 166 3.49 -14.34 -3.38
CA PRO A 166 2.57 -14.76 -4.45
C PRO A 166 1.27 -13.95 -4.51
N ASP A 167 0.66 -13.67 -3.35
CA ASP A 167 -0.61 -12.93 -3.26
C ASP A 167 -0.49 -11.51 -3.79
N TRP A 168 0.59 -10.81 -3.42
CA TRP A 168 0.85 -9.43 -3.86
C TRP A 168 1.20 -9.39 -5.35
N VAL A 169 2.05 -10.32 -5.81
CA VAL A 169 2.37 -10.43 -7.24
C VAL A 169 1.11 -10.74 -8.05
N ALA A 170 0.23 -11.62 -7.57
CA ALA A 170 -1.03 -11.92 -8.26
C ALA A 170 -1.97 -10.71 -8.32
N ASN A 171 -2.08 -9.94 -7.23
CA ASN A 171 -2.85 -8.69 -7.21
C ASN A 171 -2.32 -7.69 -8.25
N GLN A 172 -1.00 -7.47 -8.27
CA GLN A 172 -0.30 -6.58 -9.20
C GLN A 172 -0.48 -7.01 -10.68
N LEU A 173 -0.25 -8.30 -10.97
CA LEU A 173 -0.37 -8.83 -12.32
C LEU A 173 -1.82 -8.84 -12.81
N THR A 174 -2.79 -9.03 -11.91
CA THR A 174 -4.22 -8.91 -12.23
C THR A 174 -4.59 -7.45 -12.53
N ALA A 175 -4.02 -6.50 -11.81
CA ALA A 175 -4.18 -5.06 -12.08
C ALA A 175 -3.61 -4.68 -13.47
N LEU A 176 -2.41 -5.17 -13.79
CA LEU A 176 -1.79 -4.99 -15.12
C LEU A 176 -2.58 -5.66 -16.24
N ALA A 177 -3.10 -6.87 -15.99
CA ALA A 177 -3.99 -7.59 -16.91
C ALA A 177 -5.25 -6.78 -17.21
N LEU A 178 -5.87 -6.18 -16.19
CA LEU A 178 -7.06 -5.33 -16.34
C LEU A 178 -6.75 -4.08 -17.17
N LEU A 179 -5.66 -3.38 -16.86
CA LEU A 179 -5.35 -2.10 -17.51
C LEU A 179 -4.80 -2.28 -18.92
N ARG A 180 -3.81 -3.15 -19.14
CA ARG A 180 -3.15 -3.29 -20.47
C ARG A 180 -3.83 -4.32 -21.37
N GLY A 181 -4.59 -5.26 -20.84
CA GLY A 181 -5.09 -6.41 -21.60
C GLY A 181 -3.94 -7.32 -22.09
N THR A 182 -2.85 -7.38 -21.34
CA THR A 182 -1.64 -8.17 -21.66
C THR A 182 -1.91 -9.66 -21.52
N ASP A 183 -1.47 -10.51 -22.44
CA ASP A 183 -1.68 -11.95 -22.29
C ASP A 183 -0.88 -12.56 -21.13
N TYR A 184 -1.18 -13.82 -20.81
CA TYR A 184 -0.56 -14.52 -19.68
C TYR A 184 0.97 -14.66 -19.82
N GLU A 185 1.47 -14.74 -21.05
CA GLU A 185 2.91 -14.82 -21.33
C GLU A 185 3.60 -13.47 -21.13
N GLN A 186 2.96 -12.39 -21.55
CA GLN A 186 3.43 -11.03 -21.33
C GLN A 186 3.47 -10.70 -19.84
N LEU A 187 2.52 -11.19 -19.03
CA LEU A 187 2.55 -11.02 -17.58
C LEU A 187 3.77 -11.71 -16.95
N LEU A 188 4.14 -12.91 -17.43
CA LEU A 188 5.36 -13.59 -17.00
C LEU A 188 6.60 -12.79 -17.38
N ASP A 189 6.64 -12.26 -18.61
CA ASP A 189 7.77 -11.45 -19.09
C ASP A 189 7.92 -10.14 -18.30
N ILE A 190 6.81 -9.48 -17.98
CA ILE A 190 6.81 -8.28 -17.12
C ILE A 190 7.37 -8.62 -15.75
N TYR A 191 6.91 -9.70 -15.11
CA TYR A 191 7.40 -10.09 -13.80
C TYR A 191 8.89 -10.43 -13.81
N LEU A 192 9.35 -11.26 -14.75
CA LEU A 192 10.76 -11.64 -14.87
C LEU A 192 11.66 -10.44 -15.16
N THR A 193 11.21 -9.52 -16.02
CA THR A 193 11.96 -8.31 -16.36
C THR A 193 12.05 -7.38 -15.15
N GLY A 194 10.96 -7.17 -14.42
CA GLY A 194 10.93 -6.39 -13.19
C GLY A 194 11.84 -6.98 -12.12
N ARG A 195 11.74 -8.29 -11.85
CA ARG A 195 12.61 -9.00 -10.90
C ARG A 195 14.09 -8.89 -11.27
N LYS A 196 14.41 -8.97 -12.56
CA LYS A 196 15.78 -8.78 -13.05
C LYS A 196 16.28 -7.37 -12.78
N ALA A 197 15.51 -6.34 -13.15
CA ALA A 197 15.89 -4.95 -12.95
C ALA A 197 16.10 -4.65 -11.46
N TRP A 198 15.15 -5.03 -10.62
CA TRP A 198 15.23 -4.86 -9.17
C TRP A 198 16.46 -5.58 -8.57
N LEU A 199 16.70 -6.84 -8.95
CA LEU A 199 17.88 -7.57 -8.48
C LEU A 199 19.18 -6.90 -8.91
N ILE A 200 19.28 -6.37 -10.13
CA ILE A 200 20.48 -5.68 -10.62
C ILE A 200 20.71 -4.36 -9.87
N GLU A 201 19.66 -3.59 -9.64
CA GLU A 201 19.75 -2.33 -8.89
C GLU A 201 20.15 -2.59 -7.44
N HIS A 202 19.49 -3.54 -6.78
CA HIS A 202 19.84 -3.96 -5.42
C HIS A 202 21.27 -4.52 -5.37
N PHE A 203 21.70 -5.27 -6.37
CA PHE A 203 23.08 -5.77 -6.45
C PHE A 203 24.10 -4.63 -6.59
N SER A 204 23.81 -3.65 -7.45
CA SER A 204 24.70 -2.54 -7.76
C SER A 204 24.82 -1.54 -6.61
N GLU A 205 23.70 -1.18 -5.96
CA GLU A 205 23.72 -0.24 -4.82
C GLU A 205 24.53 -0.80 -3.65
N TYR A 206 24.40 -2.09 -3.35
CA TYR A 206 25.17 -2.76 -2.30
C TYR A 206 26.68 -2.79 -2.61
N PHE A 207 27.05 -2.98 -3.88
CA PHE A 207 28.45 -3.03 -4.29
C PHE A 207 29.16 -1.67 -4.15
N TYR A 208 28.48 -0.56 -4.44
CA TYR A 208 29.09 0.78 -4.39
C TYR A 208 29.10 1.44 -3.00
N ARG A 209 28.24 1.02 -2.06
CA ARG A 209 27.99 1.74 -0.81
C ARG A 209 28.72 1.19 0.42
N SER A 210 29.36 0.01 0.35
CA SER A 210 29.96 -0.64 1.53
C SER A 210 31.43 -0.24 1.77
N ASN A 211 31.69 0.44 2.89
CA ASN A 211 33.04 0.71 3.40
C ASN A 211 33.74 -0.59 3.86
N PHE A 212 35.05 -0.67 3.61
CA PHE A 212 35.94 -1.84 3.66
C PHE A 212 35.93 -2.72 4.94
N ILE A 213 35.38 -2.25 6.07
CA ILE A 213 35.35 -3.01 7.34
C ILE A 213 34.01 -3.74 7.58
N THR A 214 32.89 -3.22 7.05
CA THR A 214 31.60 -3.92 6.94
C THR A 214 31.61 -5.01 5.87
N LYS A 215 32.67 -5.06 5.09
CA LYS A 215 32.89 -5.95 3.94
C LYS A 215 32.83 -7.43 4.38
N LEU A 216 33.67 -7.84 5.33
CA LEU A 216 33.85 -9.28 5.66
C LEU A 216 32.70 -9.98 6.43
N THR A 217 31.84 -9.26 7.15
CA THR A 217 30.77 -9.89 7.98
C THR A 217 29.38 -9.83 7.38
N THR A 218 29.17 -9.03 6.32
CA THR A 218 27.85 -8.82 5.69
C THR A 218 27.76 -9.50 4.31
N GLU A 219 28.89 -9.96 3.76
CA GLU A 219 29.03 -10.45 2.38
C GLU A 219 28.53 -11.87 2.13
N SER A 220 28.67 -12.80 3.08
CA SER A 220 28.04 -14.13 3.00
C SER A 220 26.50 -14.03 3.07
N GLY A 221 25.97 -13.08 3.86
CA GLY A 221 24.54 -12.78 3.90
C GLY A 221 24.00 -12.18 2.59
N SER A 222 24.78 -11.33 1.91
CA SER A 222 24.35 -10.68 0.65
C SER A 222 24.19 -11.65 -0.51
N LEU A 223 25.14 -12.57 -0.70
CA LEU A 223 25.04 -13.60 -1.73
C LEU A 223 23.91 -14.61 -1.45
N LEU A 224 23.75 -15.00 -0.18
CA LEU A 224 22.64 -15.84 0.26
C LEU A 224 21.28 -15.14 0.08
N ASN A 225 21.20 -13.82 0.27
CA ASN A 225 19.99 -13.05 0.01
C ASN A 225 19.61 -13.09 -1.47
N ILE A 226 20.56 -12.94 -2.39
CA ILE A 226 20.28 -13.03 -3.83
C ILE A 226 19.78 -14.42 -4.22
N VAL A 227 20.44 -15.47 -3.72
CA VAL A 227 20.01 -16.86 -3.95
C VAL A 227 18.61 -17.09 -3.37
N THR A 228 18.33 -16.50 -2.22
CA THR A 228 16.99 -16.54 -1.58
C THR A 228 15.94 -15.82 -2.43
N GLU A 229 16.25 -14.64 -2.98
CA GLU A 229 15.34 -13.87 -3.83
C GLU A 229 15.10 -14.54 -5.19
N ILE A 230 16.12 -15.20 -5.77
CA ILE A 230 15.95 -16.07 -6.94
C ILE A 230 15.01 -17.22 -6.61
N LYS A 231 15.23 -17.89 -5.47
CA LYS A 231 14.36 -18.99 -5.02
C LYS A 231 12.90 -18.53 -4.83
N LYS A 232 12.67 -17.39 -4.16
CA LYS A 232 11.33 -16.82 -4.00
C LYS A 232 10.68 -16.52 -5.36
N THR A 233 11.44 -15.96 -6.29
CA THR A 233 10.95 -15.68 -7.65
C THR A 233 10.49 -16.95 -8.35
N LEU A 234 11.26 -18.04 -8.27
CA LEU A 234 10.89 -19.33 -8.85
C LEU A 234 9.65 -19.94 -8.18
N VAL A 235 9.52 -19.81 -6.85
CA VAL A 235 8.30 -20.25 -6.13
C VAL A 235 7.07 -19.49 -6.60
N VAL A 236 7.16 -18.16 -6.76
CA VAL A 236 6.07 -17.35 -7.30
C VAL A 236 5.72 -17.80 -8.71
N ILE A 237 6.71 -18.07 -9.57
CA ILE A 237 6.45 -18.53 -10.94
C ILE A 237 5.77 -19.90 -10.95
N GLU A 238 6.23 -20.82 -10.11
CA GLU A 238 5.65 -22.15 -10.01
C GLU A 238 4.17 -22.07 -9.59
N GLN A 239 3.86 -21.34 -8.51
CA GLN A 239 2.50 -21.21 -8.00
C GLN A 239 1.59 -20.45 -8.98
N LEU A 240 2.01 -19.25 -9.37
CA LEU A 240 1.17 -18.36 -10.17
C LEU A 240 1.00 -18.84 -11.61
N PHE A 241 2.08 -19.33 -12.25
CA PHE A 241 2.10 -19.67 -13.68
C PHE A 241 2.02 -21.16 -13.98
N ALA A 242 2.80 -22.00 -13.29
CA ALA A 242 2.83 -23.44 -13.59
C ALA A 242 1.62 -24.19 -12.99
N GLN A 243 1.23 -23.86 -11.77
CA GLN A 243 0.06 -24.44 -11.08
C GLN A 243 -1.25 -23.73 -11.49
N GLY A 244 -1.14 -22.58 -12.16
CA GLY A 244 -2.26 -21.85 -12.74
C GLY A 244 -3.09 -21.05 -11.73
N GLU A 245 -2.52 -20.68 -10.57
CA GLU A 245 -3.23 -19.88 -9.57
C GLU A 245 -3.59 -18.49 -10.10
N LEU A 246 -2.72 -17.84 -10.86
CA LEU A 246 -3.00 -16.53 -11.45
C LEU A 246 -4.20 -16.58 -12.41
N VAL A 247 -4.37 -17.68 -13.17
CA VAL A 247 -5.55 -17.87 -14.01
C VAL A 247 -6.82 -17.92 -13.15
N ARG A 248 -6.78 -18.64 -12.03
CA ARG A 248 -7.93 -18.73 -11.11
C ARG A 248 -8.25 -17.38 -10.47
N ILE A 249 -7.23 -16.61 -10.10
CA ILE A 249 -7.38 -15.27 -9.51
C ILE A 249 -7.99 -14.30 -10.52
N ILE A 250 -7.46 -14.26 -11.76
CA ILE A 250 -8.03 -13.44 -12.85
C ILE A 250 -9.49 -13.85 -13.14
N GLN A 251 -9.79 -15.16 -13.17
CA GLN A 251 -11.15 -15.66 -13.37
C GLN A 251 -12.08 -15.29 -12.21
N ALA A 252 -11.60 -15.32 -10.96
CA ALA A 252 -12.35 -14.87 -9.80
C ALA A 252 -12.66 -13.36 -9.89
N ALA A 253 -11.67 -12.55 -10.30
CA ALA A 253 -11.83 -11.12 -10.53
C ALA A 253 -12.75 -10.79 -11.74
N ALA A 254 -12.87 -11.71 -12.70
CA ALA A 254 -13.77 -11.61 -13.85
C ALA A 254 -15.25 -12.00 -13.56
N CYS A 255 -15.53 -12.46 -12.34
CA CYS A 255 -16.88 -12.82 -11.91
C CYS A 255 -17.79 -11.58 -11.87
N PRO A 256 -19.04 -11.62 -12.39
CA PRO A 256 -19.93 -10.46 -12.40
C PRO A 256 -20.19 -9.84 -11.02
N SER A 257 -20.11 -10.64 -9.96
CA SER A 257 -20.33 -10.20 -8.58
C SER A 257 -19.05 -9.70 -7.90
N TYR A 258 -17.89 -9.89 -8.52
CA TYR A 258 -16.62 -9.47 -7.94
C TYR A 258 -16.52 -7.95 -7.95
N ARG A 259 -16.24 -7.39 -6.77
CA ARG A 259 -15.94 -5.99 -6.55
C ARG A 259 -14.91 -5.90 -5.43
N PRO A 260 -13.87 -5.06 -5.56
CA PRO A 260 -12.95 -4.81 -4.46
C PRO A 260 -13.68 -4.15 -3.28
N ALA A 261 -13.21 -4.41 -2.05
CA ALA A 261 -13.82 -3.89 -0.83
C ALA A 261 -13.93 -2.36 -0.83
N LEU A 262 -12.93 -1.69 -1.41
CA LEU A 262 -12.90 -0.24 -1.60
C LEU A 262 -14.10 0.26 -2.44
N ILE A 263 -14.42 -0.45 -3.51
CA ILE A 263 -15.55 -0.11 -4.39
C ILE A 263 -16.88 -0.42 -3.69
N ASP A 264 -16.95 -1.52 -2.93
CA ASP A 264 -18.13 -1.83 -2.14
C ASP A 264 -18.40 -0.77 -1.07
N ALA A 265 -17.36 -0.25 -0.40
CA ALA A 265 -17.49 0.86 0.54
C ALA A 265 -18.06 2.13 -0.14
N ILE A 266 -17.59 2.47 -1.34
CA ILE A 266 -18.10 3.61 -2.12
C ILE A 266 -19.57 3.40 -2.53
N ILE A 267 -19.98 2.17 -2.85
CA ILE A 267 -21.36 1.83 -3.23
C ILE A 267 -22.31 1.88 -2.03
N CYS A 268 -21.83 1.45 -0.85
CA CYS A 268 -22.61 1.36 0.38
C CYS A 268 -22.75 2.70 1.13
N ASP A 269 -21.98 3.73 0.77
CA ASP A 269 -22.11 5.07 1.33
C ASP A 269 -23.43 5.72 0.86
N GLU A 270 -24.50 5.60 1.67
CA GLU A 270 -25.89 5.96 1.36
C GLU A 270 -26.12 7.44 1.02
N ALA A 271 -25.11 8.30 1.15
CA ALA A 271 -25.14 9.69 0.71
C ALA A 271 -25.27 9.83 -0.83
N PHE A 272 -24.92 8.79 -1.58
CA PHE A 272 -24.83 8.83 -3.02
C PHE A 272 -25.79 7.86 -3.72
N SER A 273 -26.88 8.40 -4.28
CA SER A 273 -27.90 7.66 -5.06
C SER A 273 -27.38 6.95 -6.33
N PHE A 274 -26.07 6.92 -6.56
CA PHE A 274 -25.42 6.31 -7.73
C PHE A 274 -25.01 4.84 -7.53
N GLY A 275 -25.17 4.26 -6.35
CA GLY A 275 -24.72 2.88 -6.07
C GLY A 275 -25.26 1.82 -7.05
N ARG A 276 -26.55 1.89 -7.41
CA ARG A 276 -27.13 0.98 -8.43
C ARG A 276 -26.51 1.15 -9.82
N MET A 277 -26.16 2.39 -10.19
CA MET A 277 -25.50 2.68 -11.45
C MET A 277 -24.07 2.12 -11.44
N LEU A 278 -23.32 2.33 -10.35
CA LEU A 278 -21.98 1.78 -10.20
C LEU A 278 -21.94 0.25 -10.24
N ILE A 279 -22.93 -0.45 -9.68
CA ILE A 279 -23.01 -1.91 -9.78
C ILE A 279 -23.08 -2.36 -11.25
N ALA A 280 -23.91 -1.71 -12.06
CA ALA A 280 -24.05 -2.04 -13.47
C ALA A 280 -22.78 -1.71 -14.28
N GLU A 281 -22.08 -0.62 -13.92
CA GLU A 281 -20.82 -0.24 -14.57
C GLU A 281 -19.64 -1.13 -14.12
N ALA A 282 -19.62 -1.59 -12.87
CA ALA A 282 -18.63 -2.53 -12.36
C ALA A 282 -18.69 -3.89 -13.08
N GLU A 283 -19.88 -4.34 -13.47
CA GLU A 283 -20.03 -5.54 -14.30
C GLU A 283 -19.32 -5.38 -15.66
N LYS A 284 -19.24 -4.17 -16.22
CA LYS A 284 -18.51 -3.92 -17.46
C LYS A 284 -17.00 -4.01 -17.26
N VAL A 285 -16.48 -3.65 -16.08
CA VAL A 285 -15.06 -3.80 -15.72
C VAL A 285 -14.71 -5.29 -15.64
N THR A 286 -15.49 -6.08 -14.89
CA THR A 286 -15.26 -7.54 -14.76
C THR A 286 -15.39 -8.27 -16.11
N ARG A 287 -16.23 -7.77 -17.03
CA ARG A 287 -16.32 -8.29 -18.40
C ARG A 287 -15.04 -8.10 -19.19
N GLN A 288 -14.31 -6.99 -19.02
CA GLN A 288 -13.01 -6.79 -19.68
C GLN A 288 -12.00 -7.86 -19.27
N LEU A 289 -11.99 -8.24 -17.98
CA LEU A 289 -11.18 -9.36 -17.49
C LEU A 289 -11.66 -10.72 -17.99
N ARG A 290 -12.94 -10.88 -18.31
CA ARG A 290 -13.46 -12.13 -18.88
C ARG A 290 -13.03 -12.34 -20.33
N ASP A 291 -12.92 -11.26 -21.08
CA ASP A 291 -12.46 -11.28 -22.47
C ASP A 291 -10.93 -11.50 -22.57
N PHE A 292 -10.24 -11.54 -21.42
CA PHE A 292 -8.84 -11.90 -21.30
C PHE A 292 -8.59 -13.35 -21.74
N LYS A 293 -7.66 -13.53 -22.68
CA LYS A 293 -7.27 -14.85 -23.18
C LYS A 293 -6.38 -15.57 -22.15
N THR A 294 -7.00 -16.37 -21.30
CA THR A 294 -6.33 -17.28 -20.35
C THR A 294 -5.88 -18.56 -21.04
N SER A 295 -5.03 -18.46 -22.06
CA SER A 295 -4.36 -19.65 -22.59
C SER A 295 -3.21 -20.01 -21.63
N PRO A 296 -3.24 -21.16 -20.94
CA PRO A 296 -2.16 -21.56 -20.05
C PRO A 296 -0.86 -21.72 -20.86
N ILE A 297 0.23 -21.19 -20.32
CA ILE A 297 1.56 -21.37 -20.93
C ILE A 297 1.97 -22.83 -20.72
N LEU A 298 2.54 -23.45 -21.76
CA LEU A 298 3.11 -24.79 -21.64
C LEU A 298 4.27 -24.77 -20.64
N SER A 299 4.32 -25.72 -19.71
CA SER A 299 5.37 -25.80 -18.68
C SER A 299 6.78 -25.78 -19.28
N GLN A 300 6.97 -26.39 -20.47
CA GLN A 300 8.25 -26.33 -21.20
C GLN A 300 8.69 -24.90 -21.52
N LYS A 301 7.74 -24.03 -21.87
CA LYS A 301 8.01 -22.63 -22.21
C LYS A 301 8.27 -21.79 -20.96
N ILE A 302 7.57 -22.07 -19.86
CA ILE A 302 7.86 -21.46 -18.54
C ILE A 302 9.30 -21.82 -18.12
N ASN A 303 9.66 -23.10 -18.17
CA ASN A 303 10.99 -23.57 -17.78
C ASN A 303 12.09 -22.97 -18.66
N SER A 304 11.85 -22.83 -19.97
CA SER A 304 12.79 -22.14 -20.88
C SER A 304 13.01 -20.68 -20.44
N LYS A 305 11.94 -19.91 -20.23
CA LYS A 305 12.03 -18.51 -19.80
C LYS A 305 12.70 -18.37 -18.43
N CYS A 306 12.43 -19.28 -17.49
CA CYS A 306 13.08 -19.29 -16.18
C CYS A 306 14.57 -19.61 -16.30
N THR A 307 14.94 -20.58 -17.14
CA THR A 307 16.34 -20.94 -17.39
C THR A 307 17.11 -19.78 -17.99
N ASP A 308 16.53 -19.12 -19.00
CA ASP A 308 17.11 -17.93 -19.63
C ASP A 308 17.27 -16.79 -18.61
N TRP A 309 16.24 -16.54 -17.80
CA TRP A 309 16.28 -15.52 -16.75
C TRP A 309 17.33 -15.82 -15.66
N VAL A 310 17.41 -17.06 -15.17
CA VAL A 310 18.43 -17.48 -14.19
C VAL A 310 19.83 -17.31 -14.78
N ASN A 311 20.05 -17.76 -16.03
CA ASN A 311 21.34 -17.61 -16.70
C ASN A 311 21.75 -16.14 -16.85
N ASP A 312 20.79 -15.28 -17.21
CA ASP A 312 21.01 -13.84 -17.30
C ASP A 312 21.41 -13.25 -15.94
N VAL A 313 20.62 -13.49 -14.90
CA VAL A 313 20.89 -12.99 -13.53
C VAL A 313 22.23 -13.51 -13.01
N CYS A 314 22.52 -14.80 -13.19
CA CYS A 314 23.81 -15.40 -12.85
C CYS A 314 24.96 -14.79 -13.65
N GLY A 315 24.74 -14.43 -14.92
CA GLY A 315 25.72 -13.73 -15.76
C GLY A 315 26.14 -12.39 -15.16
N PHE A 316 25.18 -11.59 -14.68
CA PHE A 316 25.47 -10.32 -13.99
C PHE A 316 26.12 -10.51 -12.62
N ALA A 317 25.71 -11.56 -11.88
CA ALA A 317 26.29 -11.84 -10.57
C ALA A 317 27.71 -12.45 -10.65
N ARG A 318 28.14 -12.97 -11.81
CA ARG A 318 29.37 -13.76 -11.96
C ARG A 318 30.64 -13.02 -11.58
N GLU A 319 30.91 -11.87 -12.19
CA GLU A 319 32.12 -11.08 -11.91
C GLU A 319 32.18 -10.62 -10.44
N PRO A 320 31.11 -10.07 -9.87
CA PRO A 320 31.06 -9.74 -8.45
C PRO A 320 31.25 -10.94 -7.52
N VAL A 321 30.56 -12.07 -7.77
CA VAL A 321 30.70 -13.30 -6.97
C VAL A 321 32.12 -13.82 -7.04
N MET A 322 32.75 -13.85 -8.22
CA MET A 322 34.14 -14.26 -8.39
C MET A 322 35.09 -13.38 -7.56
N SER A 323 34.87 -12.06 -7.57
CA SER A 323 35.66 -11.14 -6.75
C SER A 323 35.48 -11.42 -5.26
N ILE A 324 34.27 -11.71 -4.79
CA ILE A 324 34.01 -12.05 -3.37
C ILE A 324 34.63 -13.42 -3.01
N CYS A 325 34.56 -14.41 -3.91
CA CYS A 325 35.16 -15.74 -3.76
C CYS A 325 36.69 -15.69 -3.54
N GLU A 326 37.39 -14.68 -4.07
CA GLU A 326 38.82 -14.48 -3.83
C GLU A 326 39.16 -14.07 -2.38
N PHE A 327 38.18 -13.57 -1.61
CA PHE A 327 38.36 -13.10 -0.24
C PHE A 327 37.81 -14.05 0.85
N TYR A 328 37.16 -15.15 0.48
CA TYR A 328 36.71 -16.13 1.47
C TYR A 328 37.89 -16.90 2.07
N GLU A 329 38.26 -16.54 3.30
CA GLU A 329 39.29 -17.26 4.06
C GLU A 329 38.75 -18.52 4.77
N LYS A 330 37.43 -18.66 4.93
CA LYS A 330 36.78 -19.77 5.63
C LYS A 330 35.99 -20.68 4.67
N ALA A 331 36.28 -21.98 4.73
CA ALA A 331 35.65 -22.98 3.88
C ALA A 331 34.14 -23.18 4.17
N ASP A 332 33.69 -22.91 5.41
CA ASP A 332 32.31 -23.13 5.83
C ASP A 332 31.33 -22.20 5.08
N ASP A 333 31.69 -20.92 4.90
CA ASP A 333 30.84 -19.95 4.19
C ASP A 333 30.70 -20.30 2.70
N ILE A 334 31.76 -20.87 2.09
CA ILE A 334 31.74 -21.37 0.72
C ILE A 334 30.82 -22.59 0.62
N ILE A 335 30.84 -23.50 1.60
CA ILE A 335 29.99 -24.70 1.63
C ILE A 335 28.51 -24.33 1.77
N GLU A 336 28.18 -23.33 2.58
CA GLU A 336 26.81 -22.83 2.74
C GLU A 336 26.28 -22.18 1.46
N PHE A 337 27.10 -21.34 0.80
CA PHE A 337 26.78 -20.76 -0.49
C PHE A 337 26.57 -21.82 -1.59
N LEU A 338 27.44 -22.83 -1.66
CA LEU A 338 27.32 -23.94 -2.62
C LEU A 338 26.05 -24.78 -2.38
N HIS A 339 25.67 -25.02 -1.13
CA HIS A 339 24.40 -25.69 -0.80
C HIS A 339 23.20 -24.86 -1.25
N ALA A 340 23.22 -23.54 -1.04
CA ALA A 340 22.14 -22.65 -1.47
C ALA A 340 21.98 -22.64 -3.00
N ILE A 341 23.08 -22.58 -3.76
CA ILE A 341 23.06 -22.67 -5.23
C ILE A 341 22.54 -24.03 -5.70
N SER A 342 23.00 -25.13 -5.08
CA SER A 342 22.55 -26.48 -5.44
C SER A 342 21.03 -26.64 -5.27
N GLY A 343 20.44 -25.95 -4.28
CA GLY A 343 18.99 -25.93 -4.08
C GLY A 343 18.22 -25.19 -5.18
N VAL A 344 18.80 -24.14 -5.78
CA VAL A 344 18.20 -23.42 -6.91
C VAL A 344 18.32 -24.23 -8.20
N LEU A 345 19.50 -24.77 -8.49
CA LEU A 345 19.74 -25.55 -9.72
C LEU A 345 18.93 -26.85 -9.76
N GLY A 346 18.71 -27.49 -8.60
CA GLY A 346 17.86 -28.69 -8.49
C GLY A 346 16.36 -28.42 -8.60
N SER A 347 15.91 -27.16 -8.54
CA SER A 347 14.50 -26.77 -8.71
C SER A 347 14.13 -26.39 -10.15
N VAL A 348 15.13 -26.23 -11.04
CA VAL A 348 14.97 -25.84 -12.45
C VAL A 348 15.05 -27.05 -13.39
N SER A 349 15.52 -28.20 -12.90
CA SER A 349 15.52 -29.51 -13.60
C SER A 349 14.24 -30.29 -13.36
#